data_AF-A0A2D6KWB0-F1
#
_entry.id   AF-A0A2D6KWB0-F1
#
_cell.length_a   1.000
_cell.length_b   1.000
_cell.length_c   1.000
_cell.angle_alpha   90.00
_cell.angle_beta   90.00
_cell.angle_gamma   90.00
#
_symmetry.space_group_name_H-M   'P 1'
#
loop_
_entity.id
_entity.type
_entity.pdbx_description
1 polymer ?
#
loop_
_entity_poly.entity_id
_entity_poly.type
_entity_poly.pdbx_seq_one_letter_code
_entity_poly.pdbx_strand_id
1 'polypeptide(L)'
;MATTKELLEKFKFEQEELEAGIGQFAKTEYPEPVHMYRIVTESFQQSIEDVYYWLFSYIRDFGFSQIEKITDVFAASEHSAFFGVAQQRLGLQQDKVSQFLATVGKMVKELFQLVRELRVLDERLSYYEDSMDPYSSSRESAEITLKGVYIDMAEGGAKNPSSVYGMSRELQFTTLPDLFFSTHPTKAVEVDGLVDRLDFNRKVKEVLKRKLRSFIEWKNHTYKELKTRRKFTLQYFRQHADIIKMYMTWVKPYLRNIRRLQSETLEKSKESTPDIISAFEGSLVEIEFLAKYLPEGNKDVYAVLLTHFRYRTKPSMSFQQEGYQRGPLHVGETKITFRGYTWTNEQIENYKKLREQEDFELIGVIDGSLKAAMDALGEEFEKYLKESGEKVPEGKEKIVKKPTLFTPFTSVFKGFGELFGVRKLPKKEKPKGKPKDMEFKLGKEREKAEDMAKDALYATYKSFKKAHRFLTW
;
A
#
# COMPACT_ATOMS: atom_id res chain seq x y z
N MET A 1 17.62 -13.49 -4.75
CA MET A 1 17.06 -14.26 -3.63
C MET A 1 18.14 -14.33 -2.57
N ALA A 2 17.89 -13.78 -1.38
CA ALA A 2 18.76 -14.05 -0.24
C ALA A 2 18.70 -15.55 0.07
N THR A 3 19.83 -16.17 0.38
CA THR A 3 19.82 -17.59 0.78
C THR A 3 19.16 -17.72 2.16
N THR A 4 18.48 -18.84 2.45
CA THR A 4 17.79 -19.07 3.74
C THR A 4 18.70 -18.82 4.95
N LYS A 5 20.00 -19.08 4.78
CA LYS A 5 21.06 -18.77 5.74
C LYS A 5 21.23 -17.26 6.00
N GLU A 6 21.26 -16.44 4.96
CA GLU A 6 21.35 -14.97 5.09
C GLU A 6 20.12 -14.38 5.77
N LEU A 7 18.94 -14.98 5.57
CA LEU A 7 17.71 -14.56 6.24
C LEU A 7 17.71 -14.94 7.73
N LEU A 8 18.09 -16.17 8.07
CA LEU A 8 18.21 -16.61 9.48
C LEU A 8 19.26 -15.80 10.24
N GLU A 9 20.43 -15.54 9.62
CA GLU A 9 21.49 -14.70 10.21
C GLU A 9 21.03 -13.24 10.39
N LYS A 10 20.29 -12.68 9.42
CA LYS A 10 19.70 -11.33 9.51
C LYS A 10 18.72 -11.19 10.67
N PHE A 11 18.00 -12.24 11.02
CA PHE A 11 17.05 -12.27 12.13
C PHE A 11 17.62 -12.86 13.44
N LYS A 12 18.93 -13.18 13.47
CA LYS A 12 19.69 -13.70 14.63
C LYS A 12 19.25 -15.09 15.12
N PHE A 13 18.93 -15.99 14.19
CA PHE A 13 18.67 -17.39 14.50
C PHE A 13 19.86 -18.26 14.08
N GLU A 14 20.20 -19.24 14.92
CA GLU A 14 21.11 -20.33 14.56
C GLU A 14 20.33 -21.37 13.75
N GLN A 15 20.94 -21.90 12.70
CA GLN A 15 20.29 -22.77 11.71
C GLN A 15 20.28 -24.22 12.21
N GLU A 16 19.13 -24.89 12.16
CA GLU A 16 18.97 -26.30 12.55
C GLU A 16 19.76 -27.23 11.60
N GLU A 17 20.46 -28.20 12.19
CA GLU A 17 21.08 -29.34 11.48
C GLU A 17 20.31 -30.62 11.81
N LEU A 18 19.79 -31.30 10.79
CA LEU A 18 18.94 -32.47 10.93
C LEU A 18 19.54 -33.66 10.16
N GLU A 19 19.58 -34.83 10.79
CA GLU A 19 20.00 -36.06 10.13
C GLU A 19 18.93 -36.48 9.09
N ALA A 20 19.23 -36.23 7.80
CA ALA A 20 18.33 -36.52 6.69
C ALA A 20 18.40 -37.99 6.23
N GLY A 21 19.50 -38.66 6.53
CA GLY A 21 19.73 -40.09 6.31
C GLY A 21 20.80 -40.58 7.28
N ILE A 22 20.95 -41.90 7.44
CA ILE A 22 21.92 -42.48 8.39
C ILE A 22 23.32 -41.89 8.16
N GLY A 23 23.80 -41.11 9.12
CA GLY A 23 25.11 -40.43 9.08
C GLY A 23 25.20 -39.20 8.17
N GLN A 24 24.08 -38.69 7.64
CA GLN A 24 24.02 -37.52 6.76
C GLN A 24 23.25 -36.37 7.41
N PHE A 25 23.95 -35.32 7.80
CA PHE A 25 23.37 -34.10 8.37
C PHE A 25 23.08 -33.09 7.25
N ALA A 26 21.83 -32.66 7.16
CA ALA A 26 21.37 -31.61 6.28
C ALA A 26 20.95 -30.39 7.11
N LYS A 27 21.36 -29.19 6.68
CA LYS A 27 20.91 -27.93 7.30
C LYS A 27 19.47 -27.67 6.86
N THR A 28 18.58 -27.40 7.81
CA THR A 28 17.17 -27.11 7.50
C THR A 28 16.94 -25.60 7.36
N GLU A 29 15.73 -25.23 6.95
CA GLU A 29 15.29 -23.83 6.84
C GLU A 29 14.82 -23.24 8.18
N TYR A 30 14.87 -24.02 9.26
CA TYR A 30 14.31 -23.63 10.56
C TYR A 30 15.41 -23.24 11.55
N PRO A 31 15.08 -22.42 12.57
CA PRO A 31 15.95 -22.19 13.71
C PRO A 31 16.23 -23.49 14.48
N GLU A 32 17.36 -23.56 15.17
CA GLU A 32 17.69 -24.70 16.05
C GLU A 32 16.63 -24.86 17.17
N PRO A 33 15.94 -26.01 17.24
CA PRO A 33 14.94 -26.25 18.28
C PRO A 33 15.59 -26.79 19.55
N VAL A 34 14.95 -26.51 20.68
CA VAL A 34 15.28 -27.11 21.99
C VAL A 34 15.11 -28.63 21.96
N HIS A 35 14.00 -29.05 21.35
CA HIS A 35 13.69 -30.46 21.15
C HIS A 35 12.78 -30.61 19.93
N MET A 36 12.98 -31.69 19.18
CA MET A 36 12.17 -32.04 18.02
C MET A 36 11.61 -33.46 18.15
N TYR A 37 10.36 -33.67 17.71
CA TYR A 37 9.82 -34.98 17.41
C TYR A 37 9.24 -35.02 16.01
N ARG A 38 9.37 -36.17 15.35
CA ARG A 38 8.83 -36.40 14.01
C ARG A 38 7.94 -37.64 13.99
N ILE A 39 6.79 -37.52 13.35
CA ILE A 39 5.86 -38.62 13.06
C ILE A 39 5.64 -38.67 11.56
N VAL A 40 5.72 -39.87 10.99
CA VAL A 40 5.33 -40.12 9.60
C VAL A 40 4.25 -41.18 9.64
N THR A 41 3.09 -40.86 9.11
CA THR A 41 1.96 -41.79 9.00
C THR A 41 1.46 -41.81 7.57
N GLU A 42 1.16 -43.00 7.07
CA GLU A 42 0.52 -43.21 5.78
C GLU A 42 -0.76 -43.99 6.03
N SER A 43 -1.90 -43.43 5.61
CA SER A 43 -3.20 -44.05 5.80
C SER A 43 -4.08 -43.81 4.57
N PHE A 44 -4.85 -44.83 4.20
CA PHE A 44 -5.69 -44.83 3.01
C PHE A 44 -6.97 -43.98 3.13
N GLN A 45 -7.38 -43.63 4.35
CA GLN A 45 -8.67 -42.97 4.61
C GLN A 45 -8.54 -41.75 5.53
N GLN A 46 -7.33 -41.34 5.91
CA GLN A 46 -7.14 -40.28 6.89
C GLN A 46 -7.05 -38.91 6.19
N SER A 47 -7.97 -38.01 6.53
CA SER A 47 -7.89 -36.60 6.13
C SER A 47 -6.82 -35.88 6.95
N ILE A 48 -6.08 -34.97 6.32
CA ILE A 48 -5.16 -34.07 7.03
C ILE A 48 -5.92 -33.20 8.05
N GLU A 49 -7.18 -32.86 7.76
CA GLU A 49 -8.00 -32.02 8.62
C GLU A 49 -8.20 -32.65 10.00
N ASP A 50 -8.48 -33.95 10.05
CA ASP A 50 -8.67 -34.68 11.31
C ASP A 50 -7.40 -34.61 12.17
N VAL A 51 -6.24 -34.82 11.54
CA VAL A 51 -4.93 -34.78 12.20
C VAL A 51 -4.61 -33.36 12.69
N TYR A 52 -4.87 -32.36 11.85
CA TYR A 52 -4.64 -30.94 12.16
C TYR A 52 -5.52 -30.48 13.32
N TYR A 53 -6.84 -30.69 13.25
CA TYR A 53 -7.78 -30.21 14.26
C TYR A 53 -7.64 -30.98 15.58
N TRP A 54 -7.26 -32.25 15.55
CA TRP A 54 -6.93 -33.00 16.76
C TRP A 54 -5.75 -32.37 17.48
N LEU A 55 -4.64 -32.11 16.78
CA LEU A 55 -3.45 -31.50 17.38
C LEU A 55 -3.70 -30.07 17.83
N PHE A 56 -4.42 -29.29 17.02
CA PHE A 56 -4.81 -27.93 17.35
C PHE A 56 -5.64 -27.85 18.64
N SER A 57 -6.65 -28.73 18.78
CA SER A 57 -7.51 -28.78 19.96
C SER A 57 -6.74 -29.28 21.17
N TYR A 58 -5.93 -30.33 21.01
CA TYR A 58 -5.12 -30.88 22.10
C TYR A 58 -4.11 -29.86 22.66
N ILE A 59 -3.39 -29.13 21.80
CA ILE A 59 -2.42 -28.11 22.23
C ILE A 59 -3.13 -26.94 22.92
N ARG A 60 -4.32 -26.57 22.46
CA ARG A 60 -5.16 -25.55 23.11
C ARG A 60 -5.59 -26.00 24.51
N ASP A 61 -6.08 -27.23 24.63
CA ASP A 61 -6.53 -27.81 25.91
C ASP A 61 -5.37 -28.01 26.88
N PHE A 62 -4.15 -28.23 26.37
CA PHE A 62 -2.93 -28.31 27.16
C PHE A 62 -2.52 -26.95 27.78
N GLY A 63 -3.09 -25.83 27.31
CA GLY A 63 -2.89 -24.50 27.91
C GLY A 63 -2.32 -23.45 26.96
N PHE A 64 -1.99 -23.80 25.71
CA PHE A 64 -1.52 -22.83 24.72
C PHE A 64 -2.72 -22.07 24.12
N SER A 65 -3.12 -20.98 24.77
CA SER A 65 -4.27 -20.18 24.35
C SER A 65 -4.03 -19.32 23.11
N GLN A 66 -2.77 -18.95 22.84
CA GLN A 66 -2.41 -18.10 21.71
C GLN A 66 -1.77 -18.95 20.60
N ILE A 67 -2.58 -19.33 19.62
CA ILE A 67 -2.14 -20.12 18.46
C ILE A 67 -2.29 -19.27 17.22
N GLU A 68 -1.22 -19.14 16.45
CA GLU A 68 -1.13 -18.33 15.24
C GLU A 68 -0.72 -19.22 14.06
N LYS A 69 -1.45 -19.15 12.95
CA LYS A 69 -1.09 -19.86 11.72
C LYS A 69 0.02 -19.07 11.01
N ILE A 70 1.12 -19.75 10.69
CA ILE A 70 2.29 -19.16 10.03
C ILE A 70 2.25 -19.45 8.53
N THR A 71 2.19 -20.73 8.18
CA THR A 71 2.27 -21.20 6.80
C THR A 71 1.03 -22.01 6.46
N ASP A 72 0.48 -21.81 5.27
CA ASP A 72 -0.65 -22.54 4.71
C ASP A 72 -0.46 -22.54 3.19
N VAL A 73 0.33 -23.50 2.72
CA VAL A 73 0.78 -23.61 1.34
C VAL A 73 0.20 -24.88 0.74
N PHE A 74 -0.46 -24.73 -0.39
CA PHE A 74 -0.98 -25.81 -1.20
C PHE A 74 -0.26 -25.83 -2.54
N ALA A 75 0.55 -26.83 -2.79
CA ALA A 75 1.14 -27.08 -4.11
C ALA A 75 0.42 -28.23 -4.79
N ALA A 76 0.15 -28.10 -6.08
CA ALA A 76 -0.45 -29.14 -6.89
C ALA A 76 0.39 -29.35 -8.15
N SER A 77 0.47 -30.59 -8.63
CA SER A 77 1.15 -30.88 -9.89
C SER A 77 0.46 -30.20 -11.07
N GLU A 78 1.23 -29.80 -12.08
CA GLU A 78 0.74 -29.04 -13.25
C GLU A 78 -0.40 -29.74 -14.01
N HIS A 79 -0.41 -31.08 -14.04
CA HIS A 79 -1.46 -31.85 -14.69
C HIS A 79 -2.62 -32.24 -13.76
N SER A 80 -2.59 -31.84 -12.48
CA SER A 80 -3.72 -32.09 -11.58
C SER A 80 -4.94 -31.23 -11.91
N ALA A 81 -6.12 -31.76 -11.62
CA ALA A 81 -7.37 -31.01 -11.67
C ALA A 81 -7.35 -29.80 -10.70
N PHE A 82 -6.63 -29.92 -9.58
CA PHE A 82 -6.45 -28.84 -8.61
C PHE A 82 -5.68 -27.66 -9.19
N PHE A 83 -4.60 -27.93 -9.93
CA PHE A 83 -3.81 -26.90 -10.59
C PHE A 83 -4.64 -26.17 -11.65
N GLY A 84 -5.42 -26.88 -12.47
CA GLY A 84 -6.30 -26.27 -13.47
C GLY A 84 -7.31 -25.29 -12.87
N VAL A 85 -7.99 -25.67 -11.78
CA VAL A 85 -8.94 -24.80 -11.07
C VAL A 85 -8.23 -23.63 -10.38
N ALA A 86 -7.06 -23.87 -9.78
CA ALA A 86 -6.26 -22.82 -9.15
C ALA A 86 -5.78 -21.78 -10.17
N GLN A 87 -5.28 -22.21 -11.34
CA GLN A 87 -4.88 -21.33 -12.44
C GLN A 87 -6.05 -20.54 -13.02
N GLN A 88 -7.23 -21.15 -13.16
CA GLN A 88 -8.42 -20.41 -13.59
C GLN A 88 -8.78 -19.29 -12.60
N ARG A 89 -8.75 -19.58 -11.29
CA ARG A 89 -8.99 -18.58 -10.24
C ARG A 89 -7.90 -17.51 -10.21
N LEU A 90 -6.65 -17.90 -10.42
CA LEU A 90 -5.50 -17.00 -10.53
C LEU A 90 -5.70 -16.02 -11.69
N GLY A 91 -6.00 -16.54 -12.89
CA GLY A 91 -6.24 -15.75 -14.09
C GLY A 91 -7.36 -14.73 -13.89
N LEU A 92 -8.49 -15.15 -13.31
CA LEU A 92 -9.59 -14.23 -12.99
C LEU A 92 -9.17 -13.09 -12.04
N GLN A 93 -8.33 -13.38 -11.05
CA GLN A 93 -7.83 -12.35 -10.14
C GLN A 93 -6.81 -11.43 -10.82
N GLN A 94 -5.91 -11.99 -11.64
CA GLN A 94 -4.93 -11.21 -12.42
C GLN A 94 -5.62 -10.29 -13.41
N ASP A 95 -6.68 -10.75 -14.08
CA ASP A 95 -7.49 -9.94 -14.98
C ASP A 95 -8.14 -8.76 -14.23
N LYS A 96 -8.70 -9.02 -13.04
CA LYS A 96 -9.29 -7.97 -12.19
C LYS A 96 -8.27 -6.95 -11.72
N VAL A 97 -7.10 -7.40 -11.28
CA VAL A 97 -6.00 -6.49 -10.90
C VAL A 97 -5.56 -5.66 -12.09
N SER A 98 -5.39 -6.26 -13.27
CA SER A 98 -5.00 -5.55 -14.49
C SER A 98 -6.03 -4.49 -14.88
N GLN A 99 -7.33 -4.80 -14.78
CA GLN A 99 -8.43 -3.85 -15.00
C GLN A 99 -8.35 -2.66 -14.02
N PHE A 100 -8.16 -2.93 -12.73
CA PHE A 100 -8.04 -1.88 -11.72
C PHE A 100 -6.78 -1.02 -11.92
N LEU A 101 -5.63 -1.62 -12.21
CA LEU A 101 -4.39 -0.88 -12.46
C LEU A 101 -4.48 -0.02 -13.72
N ALA A 102 -5.11 -0.50 -14.79
CA ALA A 102 -5.36 0.29 -15.99
C ALA A 102 -6.26 1.51 -15.69
N THR A 103 -7.30 1.31 -14.88
CA THR A 103 -8.19 2.40 -14.44
C THR A 103 -7.44 3.40 -13.57
N VAL A 104 -6.65 2.93 -12.61
CA VAL A 104 -5.80 3.79 -11.76
C VAL A 104 -4.82 4.58 -12.62
N GLY A 105 -4.12 3.95 -13.57
CA GLY A 105 -3.18 4.64 -14.46
C GLY A 105 -3.83 5.75 -15.29
N LYS A 106 -5.06 5.51 -15.78
CA LYS A 106 -5.85 6.54 -16.48
C LYS A 106 -6.18 7.72 -15.56
N MET A 107 -6.67 7.44 -14.35
CA MET A 107 -7.03 8.48 -13.37
C MET A 107 -5.79 9.27 -12.92
N VAL A 108 -4.63 8.63 -12.79
CA VAL A 108 -3.36 9.30 -12.48
C VAL A 108 -2.96 10.26 -13.60
N LYS A 109 -3.09 9.85 -14.87
CA LYS A 109 -2.86 10.74 -16.02
C LYS A 109 -3.81 11.95 -16.01
N GLU A 110 -5.08 11.74 -15.68
CA GLU A 110 -6.07 12.81 -15.54
C GLU A 110 -5.72 13.75 -14.37
N LEU A 111 -5.21 13.25 -13.24
CA LEU A 111 -4.71 14.07 -12.15
C LEU A 111 -3.58 15.02 -12.60
N PHE A 112 -2.61 14.56 -13.40
CA PHE A 112 -1.57 15.45 -13.96
C PHE A 112 -2.16 16.58 -14.80
N GLN A 113 -3.18 16.28 -15.60
CA GLN A 113 -3.87 17.29 -16.41
C GLN A 113 -4.58 18.32 -15.52
N LEU A 114 -5.24 17.86 -14.44
CA LEU A 114 -5.92 18.74 -13.48
C LEU A 114 -4.94 19.61 -12.69
N VAL A 115 -3.79 19.07 -12.25
CA VAL A 115 -2.74 19.85 -11.57
C VAL A 115 -2.21 20.95 -12.48
N ARG A 116 -1.97 20.63 -13.76
CA ARG A 116 -1.57 21.63 -14.76
C ARG A 116 -2.63 22.70 -14.96
N GLU A 117 -3.91 22.31 -15.04
CA GLU A 117 -5.01 23.27 -15.16
C GLU A 117 -5.11 24.17 -13.93
N LEU A 118 -5.02 23.61 -12.72
CA LEU A 118 -5.01 24.36 -11.47
C LEU A 118 -3.85 25.35 -11.41
N ARG A 119 -2.65 24.95 -11.84
CA ARG A 119 -1.48 25.84 -11.92
C ARG A 119 -1.73 27.03 -12.84
N VAL A 120 -2.30 26.80 -14.03
CA VAL A 120 -2.63 27.87 -14.98
C VAL A 120 -3.75 28.77 -14.42
N LEU A 121 -4.72 28.20 -13.71
CA LEU A 121 -5.77 28.98 -13.06
C LEU A 121 -5.22 29.83 -11.91
N ASP A 122 -4.29 29.32 -11.12
CA ASP A 122 -3.61 30.04 -10.04
C ASP A 122 -2.77 31.21 -10.60
N GLU A 123 -1.96 30.96 -11.62
CA GLU A 123 -1.19 32.01 -12.31
C GLU A 123 -2.11 33.07 -12.92
N ARG A 124 -3.23 32.66 -13.52
CA ARG A 124 -4.21 33.63 -14.03
C ARG A 124 -4.82 34.44 -12.92
N LEU A 125 -5.25 33.81 -11.83
CA LEU A 125 -5.88 34.47 -10.69
C LEU A 125 -4.93 35.45 -10.00
N SER A 126 -3.63 35.16 -9.91
CA SER A 126 -2.66 36.08 -9.31
C SER A 126 -2.62 37.43 -10.04
N TYR A 127 -2.69 37.46 -11.38
CA TYR A 127 -2.77 38.73 -12.13
C TYR A 127 -4.04 39.53 -11.78
N TYR A 128 -5.17 38.89 -11.51
CA TYR A 128 -6.39 39.59 -11.08
C TYR A 128 -6.27 40.09 -9.64
N GLU A 129 -5.69 39.29 -8.75
CA GLU A 129 -5.49 39.66 -7.34
C GLU A 129 -4.51 40.83 -7.20
N ASP A 130 -3.38 40.80 -7.92
CA ASP A 130 -2.40 41.89 -7.99
C ASP A 130 -2.97 43.18 -8.59
N SER A 131 -3.85 43.07 -9.59
CA SER A 131 -4.54 44.23 -10.18
C SER A 131 -5.57 44.86 -9.22
N MET A 132 -6.17 44.05 -8.35
CA MET A 132 -7.19 44.51 -7.39
C MET A 132 -6.60 45.02 -6.07
N ASP A 133 -5.39 44.58 -5.69
CA ASP A 133 -4.71 45.03 -4.47
C ASP A 133 -4.14 46.45 -4.65
N PRO A 134 -4.58 47.44 -3.84
CA PRO A 134 -4.04 48.80 -3.90
C PRO A 134 -2.55 48.92 -3.57
N TYR A 135 -1.99 47.97 -2.82
CA TYR A 135 -0.62 48.03 -2.30
C TYR A 135 0.37 47.14 -3.06
N SER A 136 -0.08 46.39 -4.07
CA SER A 136 0.80 45.52 -4.83
C SER A 136 1.76 46.33 -5.72
N SER A 137 3.06 46.10 -5.56
CA SER A 137 4.09 46.70 -6.42
C SER A 137 3.99 46.25 -7.88
N SER A 138 3.32 45.12 -8.14
CA SER A 138 3.16 44.52 -9.47
C SER A 138 1.86 44.94 -10.16
N ARG A 139 1.06 45.82 -9.53
CA ARG A 139 -0.28 46.19 -9.99
C ARG A 139 -0.32 46.72 -11.42
N GLU A 140 0.59 47.62 -11.76
CA GLU A 140 0.65 48.22 -13.11
C GLU A 140 0.96 47.13 -14.16
N SER A 141 1.93 46.27 -13.88
CA SER A 141 2.28 45.16 -14.78
C SER A 141 1.13 44.17 -14.94
N ALA A 142 0.45 43.83 -13.84
CA ALA A 142 -0.68 42.92 -13.85
C ALA A 142 -1.84 43.50 -14.67
N GLU A 143 -2.11 44.80 -14.54
CA GLU A 143 -3.20 45.43 -15.26
C GLU A 143 -2.91 45.61 -16.76
N ILE A 144 -1.67 45.91 -17.14
CA ILE A 144 -1.22 45.88 -18.53
C ILE A 144 -1.41 44.48 -19.12
N THR A 145 -1.05 43.44 -18.37
CA THR A 145 -1.19 42.04 -18.79
C THR A 145 -2.64 41.66 -19.01
N LEU A 146 -3.53 42.01 -18.07
CA LEU A 146 -4.96 41.75 -18.19
C LEU A 146 -5.61 42.51 -19.36
N LYS A 147 -5.18 43.76 -19.62
CA LYS A 147 -5.63 44.53 -20.78
C LYS A 147 -5.19 43.89 -22.09
N GLY A 148 -3.98 43.34 -22.15
CA GLY A 148 -3.51 42.54 -23.28
C GLY A 148 -4.40 41.32 -23.53
N VAL A 149 -4.65 40.53 -22.48
CA VAL A 149 -5.52 39.34 -22.55
C VAL A 149 -6.95 39.72 -22.99
N TYR A 150 -7.48 40.85 -22.51
CA TYR A 150 -8.78 41.36 -22.92
C TYR A 150 -8.83 41.69 -24.42
N ILE A 151 -7.82 42.40 -24.94
CA ILE A 151 -7.78 42.75 -26.37
C ILE A 151 -7.72 41.47 -27.22
N ASP A 152 -6.92 40.49 -26.82
CA ASP A 152 -6.75 39.25 -27.58
C ASP A 152 -7.97 38.33 -27.51
N MET A 153 -8.52 38.10 -26.31
CA MET A 153 -9.62 37.13 -26.13
C MET A 153 -11.02 37.75 -26.30
N ALA A 154 -11.26 38.95 -25.77
CA ALA A 154 -12.60 39.55 -25.75
C ALA A 154 -12.85 40.43 -26.98
N GLU A 155 -11.84 41.12 -27.50
CA GLU A 155 -11.99 42.00 -28.67
C GLU A 155 -11.62 41.34 -30.00
N GLY A 156 -11.08 40.12 -29.99
CA GLY A 156 -10.68 39.38 -31.19
C GLY A 156 -9.34 39.85 -31.78
N GLY A 157 -8.49 40.48 -30.96
CA GLY A 157 -7.16 40.93 -31.31
C GLY A 157 -7.12 42.02 -32.38
N ALA A 158 -5.97 42.19 -33.02
CA ALA A 158 -5.71 43.26 -33.99
C ALA A 158 -6.42 43.09 -35.35
N LYS A 159 -7.16 42.00 -35.56
CA LYS A 159 -7.92 41.73 -36.80
C LYS A 159 -9.34 42.28 -36.77
N ASN A 160 -9.88 42.58 -35.58
CA ASN A 160 -11.21 43.16 -35.47
C ASN A 160 -11.11 44.69 -35.59
N PRO A 161 -11.77 45.32 -36.58
CA PRO A 161 -11.86 46.78 -36.72
C PRO A 161 -12.28 47.51 -35.45
N SER A 162 -13.06 46.83 -34.61
CA SER A 162 -13.59 47.37 -33.37
C SER A 162 -12.66 47.23 -32.16
N SER A 163 -11.54 46.53 -32.27
CA SER A 163 -10.60 46.37 -31.14
C SER A 163 -9.73 47.62 -30.94
N VAL A 164 -9.12 47.78 -29.77
CA VAL A 164 -8.20 48.90 -29.50
C VAL A 164 -7.10 49.02 -30.56
N TYR A 165 -6.52 47.89 -31.00
CA TYR A 165 -5.51 47.86 -32.07
C TYR A 165 -6.10 48.01 -33.48
N GLY A 166 -7.31 47.48 -33.75
CA GLY A 166 -7.99 47.65 -35.02
C GLY A 166 -8.42 49.09 -35.27
N MET A 167 -8.97 49.76 -34.25
CA MET A 167 -9.33 51.17 -34.29
C MET A 167 -8.12 52.09 -34.48
N SER A 168 -6.96 51.71 -33.94
CA SER A 168 -5.71 52.43 -34.21
C SER A 168 -5.26 52.33 -35.66
N ARG A 169 -5.46 51.17 -36.31
CA ARG A 169 -5.02 50.91 -37.69
C ARG A 169 -5.99 51.45 -38.74
N GLU A 170 -7.29 51.19 -38.58
CA GLU A 170 -8.30 51.48 -39.60
C GLU A 170 -8.93 52.87 -39.42
N LEU A 171 -9.14 53.29 -38.17
CA LEU A 171 -9.78 54.57 -37.85
C LEU A 171 -8.76 55.67 -37.48
N GLN A 172 -7.46 55.39 -37.64
CA GLN A 172 -6.34 56.30 -37.36
C GLN A 172 -6.29 56.85 -35.92
N PHE A 173 -6.85 56.12 -34.94
CA PHE A 173 -6.72 56.46 -33.52
C PHE A 173 -5.36 56.01 -32.96
N THR A 174 -4.26 56.61 -33.43
CA THR A 174 -2.89 56.18 -33.14
C THR A 174 -2.52 56.21 -31.66
N THR A 175 -3.08 57.14 -30.88
CA THR A 175 -2.81 57.28 -29.44
C THR A 175 -3.71 56.43 -28.54
N LEU A 176 -4.73 55.78 -29.10
CA LEU A 176 -5.71 55.02 -28.32
C LEU A 176 -5.10 53.81 -27.58
N PRO A 177 -4.19 53.01 -28.18
CA PRO A 177 -3.54 51.92 -27.45
C PRO A 177 -2.73 52.43 -26.25
N ASP A 178 -1.89 53.44 -26.45
CA ASP A 178 -1.04 54.00 -25.37
C ASP A 178 -1.88 54.57 -24.23
N LEU A 179 -2.99 55.25 -24.56
CA LEU A 179 -3.93 55.76 -23.57
C LEU A 179 -4.67 54.64 -22.84
N PHE A 180 -5.05 53.57 -23.55
CA PHE A 180 -5.72 52.43 -22.93
C PHE A 180 -4.81 51.68 -21.96
N PHE A 181 -3.53 51.48 -22.30
CA PHE A 181 -2.59 50.83 -21.39
C PHE A 181 -2.15 51.71 -20.23
N SER A 182 -1.96 53.02 -20.42
CA SER A 182 -1.51 53.93 -19.35
C SER A 182 -2.58 54.30 -18.32
N THR A 183 -3.87 54.28 -18.70
CA THR A 183 -4.97 54.69 -17.80
C THR A 183 -5.51 53.52 -16.99
N HIS A 184 -5.38 53.57 -15.66
CA HIS A 184 -5.75 52.48 -14.74
C HIS A 184 -6.89 52.87 -13.79
N PRO A 185 -8.16 52.92 -14.26
CA PRO A 185 -9.29 53.23 -13.40
C PRO A 185 -9.60 52.08 -12.43
N THR A 186 -9.77 52.41 -11.14
CA THR A 186 -10.11 51.46 -10.07
C THR A 186 -11.53 50.89 -10.18
N LYS A 187 -12.50 51.69 -10.63
CA LYS A 187 -13.91 51.31 -10.73
C LYS A 187 -14.55 51.82 -12.01
N ALA A 188 -15.57 51.12 -12.50
CA ALA A 188 -16.33 51.51 -13.70
C ALA A 188 -16.97 52.91 -13.59
N VAL A 189 -17.29 53.34 -12.37
CA VAL A 189 -17.89 54.66 -12.08
C VAL A 189 -16.87 55.79 -12.16
N GLU A 190 -15.57 55.50 -11.95
CA GLU A 190 -14.50 56.50 -11.93
C GLU A 190 -13.88 56.73 -13.31
N VAL A 191 -14.25 55.91 -14.30
CA VAL A 191 -13.73 55.97 -15.68
C VAL A 191 -14.02 57.34 -16.31
N ASP A 192 -15.25 57.84 -16.16
CA ASP A 192 -15.65 59.10 -16.79
C ASP A 192 -14.84 60.28 -16.24
N GLY A 193 -14.71 60.36 -14.91
CA GLY A 193 -13.98 61.43 -14.24
C GLY A 193 -12.45 61.39 -14.43
N LEU A 194 -11.87 60.23 -14.74
CA LEU A 194 -10.44 60.08 -15.03
C LEU A 194 -10.12 60.43 -16.48
N VAL A 195 -10.96 60.01 -17.42
CA VAL A 195 -10.78 60.25 -18.86
C VAL A 195 -11.07 61.70 -19.24
N ASP A 196 -12.01 62.37 -18.55
CA ASP A 196 -12.35 63.76 -18.85
C ASP A 196 -11.22 64.74 -18.51
N ARG A 197 -10.34 64.40 -17.55
CA ARG A 197 -9.17 65.20 -17.16
C ARG A 197 -8.01 65.17 -18.16
N LEU A 198 -8.02 64.25 -19.13
CA LEU A 198 -6.94 64.12 -20.11
C LEU A 198 -7.13 65.15 -21.24
N ASP A 199 -6.09 65.81 -21.74
CA ASP A 199 -6.21 66.78 -22.84
C ASP A 199 -6.17 66.10 -24.23
N PHE A 200 -7.26 65.43 -24.61
CA PHE A 200 -7.42 64.79 -25.92
C PHE A 200 -8.75 65.10 -26.61
N ASN A 201 -8.82 64.77 -27.91
CA ASN A 201 -10.01 64.93 -28.74
C ASN A 201 -11.23 64.18 -28.16
N ARG A 202 -12.41 64.81 -28.19
CA ARG A 202 -13.67 64.30 -27.62
C ARG A 202 -14.01 62.89 -28.09
N LYS A 203 -13.80 62.58 -29.38
CA LYS A 203 -14.05 61.24 -29.93
C LYS A 203 -13.11 60.17 -29.35
N VAL A 204 -11.85 60.50 -29.10
CA VAL A 204 -10.88 59.58 -28.47
C VAL A 204 -11.30 59.31 -27.03
N LYS A 205 -11.74 60.34 -26.30
CA LYS A 205 -12.27 60.20 -24.93
C LYS A 205 -13.52 59.30 -24.89
N GLU A 206 -14.48 59.51 -25.78
CA GLU A 206 -15.71 58.71 -25.86
C GLU A 206 -15.41 57.22 -26.11
N VAL A 207 -14.48 56.94 -27.04
CA VAL A 207 -14.06 55.56 -27.34
C VAL A 207 -13.29 54.95 -26.16
N LEU A 208 -12.37 55.70 -25.55
CA LEU A 208 -11.59 55.24 -24.40
C LEU A 208 -12.49 54.92 -23.20
N LYS A 209 -13.48 55.77 -22.89
CA LYS A 209 -14.48 55.54 -21.82
C LYS A 209 -15.21 54.22 -22.03
N ARG A 210 -15.73 53.98 -23.23
CA ARG A 210 -16.44 52.74 -23.58
C ARG A 210 -15.54 51.51 -23.40
N LYS A 211 -14.28 51.58 -23.84
CA LYS A 211 -13.33 50.47 -23.78
C LYS A 211 -12.88 50.16 -22.35
N LEU A 212 -12.56 51.19 -21.56
CA LEU A 212 -12.20 51.03 -20.15
C LEU A 212 -13.36 50.47 -19.32
N ARG A 213 -14.59 50.93 -19.57
CA ARG A 213 -15.78 50.39 -18.90
C ARG A 213 -16.00 48.91 -19.23
N SER A 214 -15.94 48.56 -20.50
CA SER A 214 -16.04 47.17 -20.98
C SER A 214 -14.95 46.28 -20.36
N PHE A 215 -13.70 46.77 -20.30
CA PHE A 215 -12.60 46.06 -19.66
C PHE A 215 -12.84 45.80 -18.16
N ILE A 216 -13.31 46.79 -17.40
CA ILE A 216 -13.57 46.63 -15.95
C ILE A 216 -14.71 45.65 -15.69
N GLU A 217 -15.79 45.73 -16.46
CA GLU A 217 -16.91 44.78 -16.34
C GLU A 217 -16.44 43.36 -16.67
N TRP A 218 -15.72 43.19 -17.78
CA TRP A 218 -15.10 41.91 -18.16
C TRP A 218 -14.15 41.38 -17.07
N LYS A 219 -13.29 42.23 -16.50
CA LYS A 219 -12.35 41.85 -15.43
C LYS A 219 -13.08 41.26 -14.23
N ASN A 220 -14.16 41.92 -13.78
CA ASN A 220 -14.92 41.50 -12.61
C ASN A 220 -15.70 40.21 -12.85
N HIS A 221 -16.32 40.05 -14.02
CA HIS A 221 -17.05 38.83 -14.38
C HIS A 221 -16.10 37.65 -14.53
N THR A 222 -15.00 37.84 -15.26
CA THR A 222 -13.99 36.79 -15.51
C THR A 222 -13.32 36.36 -14.21
N TYR A 223 -13.01 37.28 -13.30
CA TYR A 223 -12.45 36.92 -11.98
C TYR A 223 -13.39 36.00 -11.17
N LYS A 224 -14.69 36.31 -11.12
CA LYS A 224 -15.68 35.47 -10.44
C LYS A 224 -15.83 34.09 -11.09
N GLU A 225 -15.82 34.05 -12.42
CA GLU A 225 -15.86 32.81 -13.19
C GLU A 225 -14.62 31.95 -12.92
N LEU A 226 -13.42 32.51 -13.01
CA LEU A 226 -12.16 31.80 -12.76
C LEU A 226 -12.08 31.26 -11.33
N LYS A 227 -12.50 32.03 -10.33
CA LYS A 227 -12.56 31.58 -8.94
C LYS A 227 -13.52 30.40 -8.76
N THR A 228 -14.67 30.45 -9.42
CA THR A 228 -15.67 29.38 -9.42
C THR A 228 -15.15 28.14 -10.13
N ARG A 229 -14.53 28.30 -11.30
CA ARG A 229 -13.90 27.22 -12.07
C ARG A 229 -12.80 26.54 -11.26
N ARG A 230 -11.88 27.31 -10.66
CA ARG A 230 -10.83 26.79 -9.77
C ARG A 230 -11.42 25.92 -8.66
N LYS A 231 -12.48 26.39 -8.00
CA LYS A 231 -13.17 25.62 -6.94
C LYS A 231 -13.72 24.29 -7.46
N PHE A 232 -14.34 24.27 -8.64
CA PHE A 232 -14.84 23.03 -9.24
C PHE A 232 -13.71 22.09 -9.66
N THR A 233 -12.66 22.58 -10.31
CA THR A 233 -11.48 21.78 -10.70
C THR A 233 -10.82 21.16 -9.48
N LEU A 234 -10.74 21.90 -8.37
CA LEU A 234 -10.15 21.44 -7.12
C LEU A 234 -11.01 20.37 -6.41
N GLN A 235 -12.35 20.49 -6.46
CA GLN A 235 -13.25 19.42 -6.02
C GLN A 235 -13.14 18.16 -6.89
N TYR A 236 -13.06 18.35 -8.21
CA TYR A 236 -12.92 17.25 -9.16
C TYR A 236 -11.59 16.51 -9.00
N PHE A 237 -10.50 17.24 -8.78
CA PHE A 237 -9.18 16.69 -8.42
C PHE A 237 -9.24 15.79 -7.18
N ARG A 238 -9.93 16.25 -6.13
CA ARG A 238 -10.13 15.44 -4.92
C ARG A 238 -10.90 14.15 -5.19
N GLN A 239 -11.98 14.22 -5.97
CA GLN A 239 -12.74 13.03 -6.35
C GLN A 239 -11.85 11.98 -7.05
N HIS A 240 -10.94 12.42 -7.94
CA HIS A 240 -10.02 11.53 -8.64
C HIS A 240 -9.03 10.86 -7.68
N ALA A 241 -8.49 11.61 -6.72
CA ALA A 241 -7.61 11.06 -5.68
C ALA A 241 -8.35 10.04 -4.78
N ASP A 242 -9.59 10.33 -4.38
CA ASP A 242 -10.40 9.44 -3.55
C ASP A 242 -10.77 8.14 -4.30
N ILE A 243 -11.10 8.23 -5.59
CA ILE A 243 -11.37 7.06 -6.44
C ILE A 243 -10.13 6.17 -6.59
N ILE A 244 -8.94 6.76 -6.81
CA ILE A 244 -7.69 6.00 -6.86
C ILE A 244 -7.46 5.27 -5.53
N LYS A 245 -7.68 5.94 -4.39
CA LYS A 245 -7.54 5.32 -3.07
C LYS A 245 -8.51 4.15 -2.88
N MET A 246 -9.76 4.29 -3.33
CA MET A 246 -10.75 3.22 -3.30
C MET A 246 -10.27 2.00 -4.12
N TYR A 247 -9.84 2.21 -5.36
CA TYR A 247 -9.32 1.14 -6.21
C TYR A 247 -8.07 0.48 -5.62
N MET A 248 -7.13 1.24 -5.06
CA MET A 248 -5.95 0.68 -4.39
C MET A 248 -6.32 -0.17 -3.18
N THR A 249 -7.34 0.24 -2.41
CA THR A 249 -7.87 -0.54 -1.29
C THR A 249 -8.45 -1.87 -1.77
N TRP A 250 -9.13 -1.89 -2.92
CA TRP A 250 -9.68 -3.10 -3.52
C TRP A 250 -8.63 -3.99 -4.18
N VAL A 251 -7.59 -3.42 -4.80
CA VAL A 251 -6.51 -4.19 -5.46
C VAL A 251 -5.67 -4.97 -4.45
N LYS A 252 -5.41 -4.38 -3.28
CA LYS A 252 -4.55 -4.97 -2.24
C LYS A 252 -4.89 -6.43 -1.86
N PRO A 253 -6.14 -6.81 -1.54
CA PRO A 253 -6.48 -8.20 -1.25
C PRO A 253 -6.29 -9.14 -2.45
N TYR A 254 -6.55 -8.68 -3.68
CA TYR A 254 -6.31 -9.50 -4.87
C TYR A 254 -4.83 -9.73 -5.11
N LEU A 255 -3.98 -8.70 -4.96
CA LEU A 255 -2.53 -8.88 -5.05
C LEU A 255 -2.00 -9.85 -4.00
N ARG A 256 -2.52 -9.76 -2.76
CA ARG A 256 -2.16 -10.70 -1.69
C ARG A 256 -2.59 -12.14 -2.03
N ASN A 257 -3.79 -12.33 -2.58
CA ASN A 257 -4.31 -13.64 -2.95
C ASN A 257 -3.61 -14.22 -4.20
N ILE A 258 -3.39 -13.41 -5.24
CA ILE A 258 -2.60 -13.79 -6.42
C ILE A 258 -1.22 -14.21 -5.97
N ARG A 259 -0.58 -13.46 -5.07
CA ARG A 259 0.71 -13.86 -4.53
C ARG A 259 0.60 -15.17 -3.78
N ARG A 260 -0.37 -15.35 -2.88
CA ARG A 260 -0.51 -16.60 -2.13
C ARG A 260 -0.64 -17.79 -3.08
N LEU A 261 -1.51 -17.69 -4.08
CA LEU A 261 -1.68 -18.71 -5.12
C LEU A 261 -0.42 -18.86 -6.01
N GLN A 262 0.30 -17.77 -6.27
CA GLN A 262 1.55 -17.80 -7.01
C GLN A 262 2.68 -18.39 -6.17
N SER A 263 2.88 -18.09 -4.89
CA SER A 263 3.91 -18.69 -4.04
C SER A 263 3.60 -20.17 -3.80
N GLU A 264 2.32 -20.51 -3.64
CA GLU A 264 1.79 -21.88 -3.69
C GLU A 264 2.19 -22.64 -4.99
N THR A 265 2.36 -21.91 -6.10
CA THR A 265 2.76 -22.48 -7.40
C THR A 265 4.28 -22.33 -7.69
N LEU A 266 4.92 -21.20 -7.36
CA LEU A 266 6.23 -20.75 -7.84
C LEU A 266 7.37 -20.93 -6.84
N GLU A 267 7.15 -21.54 -5.67
CA GLU A 267 8.27 -22.03 -4.88
C GLU A 267 9.00 -23.11 -5.69
N LYS A 268 9.95 -22.67 -6.54
CA LYS A 268 10.80 -23.50 -7.38
C LYS A 268 11.53 -24.57 -6.58
N SER A 269 11.74 -24.35 -5.27
CA SER A 269 12.28 -25.35 -4.34
C SER A 269 11.30 -26.51 -4.10
N LYS A 270 9.99 -26.25 -4.08
CA LYS A 270 8.94 -27.25 -3.79
C LYS A 270 8.43 -27.95 -5.05
N GLU A 271 8.34 -27.26 -6.19
CA GLU A 271 8.09 -27.92 -7.49
C GLU A 271 9.24 -28.85 -7.90
N SER A 272 10.49 -28.48 -7.58
CA SER A 272 11.67 -29.33 -7.84
C SER A 272 11.87 -30.42 -6.78
N THR A 273 10.98 -30.52 -5.79
CA THR A 273 11.08 -31.58 -4.79
C THR A 273 10.66 -32.90 -5.42
N PRO A 274 11.43 -34.00 -5.27
CA PRO A 274 11.12 -35.30 -5.88
C PRO A 274 9.79 -35.92 -5.41
N ASP A 275 9.13 -35.31 -4.41
CA ASP A 275 7.83 -35.71 -3.90
C ASP A 275 6.66 -35.25 -4.78
N ILE A 276 6.82 -34.22 -5.63
CA ILE A 276 5.81 -33.78 -6.59
C ILE A 276 6.34 -34.06 -7.99
N ILE A 277 5.56 -34.77 -8.79
CA ILE A 277 5.89 -35.07 -10.19
C ILE A 277 4.81 -34.41 -11.04
N SER A 278 5.20 -33.50 -11.94
CA SER A 278 4.26 -32.68 -12.74
C SER A 278 3.24 -33.51 -13.52
N ALA A 279 3.62 -34.71 -13.94
CA ALA A 279 2.79 -35.61 -14.73
C ALA A 279 1.71 -36.38 -13.93
N PHE A 280 1.80 -36.43 -12.60
CA PHE A 280 0.89 -37.23 -11.78
C PHE A 280 -0.22 -36.37 -11.18
N GLU A 281 -1.37 -36.96 -10.85
CA GLU A 281 -2.44 -36.29 -10.10
C GLU A 281 -2.06 -36.28 -8.60
N GLY A 282 -1.28 -35.29 -8.18
CA GLY A 282 -0.76 -35.20 -6.81
C GLY A 282 -0.81 -33.78 -6.26
N SER A 283 -0.97 -33.67 -4.95
CA SER A 283 -0.94 -32.42 -4.21
C SER A 283 -0.10 -32.55 -2.95
N LEU A 284 0.55 -31.46 -2.57
CA LEU A 284 1.30 -31.29 -1.34
C LEU A 284 0.66 -30.15 -0.56
N VAL A 285 0.25 -30.44 0.67
CA VAL A 285 -0.27 -29.44 1.61
C VAL A 285 0.76 -29.28 2.72
N GLU A 286 1.18 -28.05 2.97
CA GLU A 286 2.09 -27.68 4.03
C GLU A 286 1.40 -26.68 4.96
N ILE A 287 1.23 -27.06 6.23
CA ILE A 287 0.58 -26.23 7.23
C ILE A 287 1.54 -26.06 8.41
N GLU A 288 1.66 -24.84 8.91
CA GLU A 288 2.47 -24.54 10.07
C GLU A 288 1.66 -23.63 11.00
N PHE A 289 1.58 -24.02 12.27
CA PHE A 289 1.08 -23.13 13.31
C PHE A 289 2.06 -23.04 14.46
N LEU A 290 2.10 -21.86 15.06
CA LEU A 290 2.91 -21.49 16.20
C LEU A 290 1.97 -21.28 17.39
N ALA A 291 2.14 -22.09 18.42
CA ALA A 291 1.46 -21.96 19.69
C ALA A 291 2.40 -21.35 20.72
N LYS A 292 1.98 -20.29 21.43
CA LYS A 292 2.77 -19.67 22.51
C LYS A 292 2.05 -19.76 23.85
N TYR A 293 2.83 -20.04 24.88
CA TYR A 293 2.40 -20.10 26.27
C TYR A 293 3.40 -19.32 27.13
N LEU A 294 2.89 -18.57 28.11
CA LEU A 294 3.71 -17.86 29.08
C LEU A 294 3.69 -18.64 30.40
N PRO A 295 4.80 -19.29 30.79
CA PRO A 295 4.87 -20.03 32.05
C PRO A 295 4.64 -19.12 33.27
N GLU A 296 4.05 -19.69 34.33
CA GLU A 296 3.80 -18.96 35.58
C GLU A 296 5.12 -18.43 36.19
N GLY A 297 5.20 -17.11 36.34
CA GLY A 297 6.38 -16.41 36.87
C GLY A 297 7.35 -15.87 35.81
N ASN A 298 7.12 -16.13 34.51
CA ASN A 298 7.85 -15.50 33.41
C ASN A 298 7.16 -14.20 32.96
N LYS A 299 7.92 -13.25 32.42
CA LYS A 299 7.37 -12.00 31.84
C LYS A 299 7.69 -11.85 30.35
N ASP A 300 8.91 -12.19 29.95
CA ASP A 300 9.41 -11.85 28.62
C ASP A 300 9.66 -13.07 27.72
N VAL A 301 9.81 -14.27 28.31
CA VAL A 301 10.13 -15.52 27.59
C VAL A 301 8.94 -16.47 27.55
N TYR A 302 8.54 -16.83 26.33
CA TYR A 302 7.44 -17.74 26.05
C TYR A 302 7.97 -19.14 25.72
N ALA A 303 7.24 -20.16 26.16
CA ALA A 303 7.34 -21.50 25.59
C ALA A 303 6.59 -21.51 24.26
N VAL A 304 7.26 -21.86 23.18
CA VAL A 304 6.71 -21.84 21.82
C VAL A 304 6.76 -23.25 21.24
N LEU A 305 5.62 -23.71 20.73
CA LEU A 305 5.46 -25.00 20.09
C LEU A 305 5.10 -24.75 18.62
N LEU A 306 6.00 -25.15 17.73
CA LEU A 306 5.82 -25.05 16.29
C LEU A 306 5.47 -26.42 15.74
N THR A 307 4.27 -26.55 15.21
CA THR A 307 3.82 -27.80 14.59
C THR A 307 3.76 -27.62 13.08
N HIS A 308 4.55 -28.42 12.38
CA HIS A 308 4.67 -28.42 10.93
C HIS A 308 4.06 -29.70 10.36
N PHE A 309 3.12 -29.54 9.44
CA PHE A 309 2.43 -30.62 8.74
C PHE A 309 2.88 -30.57 7.29
N ARG A 310 3.28 -31.73 6.76
CA ARG A 310 3.55 -31.93 5.36
C ARG A 310 2.78 -33.15 4.89
N TYR A 311 1.71 -32.89 4.15
CA TYR A 311 0.81 -33.92 3.65
C TYR A 311 0.97 -34.06 2.16
N ARG A 312 1.26 -35.26 1.70
CA ARG A 312 1.41 -35.58 0.28
C ARG A 312 0.30 -36.53 -0.12
N THR A 313 -0.45 -36.18 -1.15
CA THR A 313 -1.46 -37.07 -1.72
C THR A 313 -0.84 -37.96 -2.79
N LYS A 314 -1.28 -39.22 -2.80
CA LYS A 314 -1.04 -40.19 -3.87
C LYS A 314 -2.38 -40.44 -4.57
N PRO A 315 -2.42 -40.46 -5.90
CA PRO A 315 -3.66 -40.71 -6.61
C PRO A 315 -4.14 -42.14 -6.32
N SER A 316 -5.35 -42.26 -5.78
CA SER A 316 -6.07 -43.53 -5.73
C SER A 316 -7.33 -43.41 -6.58
N MET A 317 -7.38 -44.17 -7.68
CA MET A 317 -8.56 -44.22 -8.55
C MET A 317 -9.59 -45.13 -7.90
N SER A 318 -10.50 -44.56 -7.11
CA SER A 318 -11.73 -45.26 -6.71
C SER A 318 -12.84 -44.87 -7.70
N PHE A 319 -13.29 -45.84 -8.48
CA PHE A 319 -14.46 -45.68 -9.34
C PHE A 319 -15.71 -45.84 -8.46
N GLN A 320 -16.22 -44.74 -7.91
CA GLN A 320 -17.58 -44.73 -7.37
C GLN A 320 -18.56 -44.47 -8.53
N GLN A 321 -19.53 -45.37 -8.69
CA GLN A 321 -20.58 -45.27 -9.70
C GLN A 321 -21.50 -44.09 -9.40
N GLU A 322 -21.77 -43.28 -10.43
CA GLU A 322 -22.83 -42.25 -10.57
C GLU A 322 -22.64 -40.85 -9.92
N GLY A 323 -22.48 -39.84 -10.80
CA GLY A 323 -23.32 -38.63 -10.74
C GLY A 323 -22.75 -37.33 -10.17
N TYR A 324 -21.73 -37.34 -9.31
CA TYR A 324 -21.17 -36.13 -8.71
C TYR A 324 -19.67 -35.98 -8.98
N GLN A 325 -19.21 -34.73 -9.13
CA GLN A 325 -17.86 -34.34 -9.56
C GLN A 325 -16.76 -35.31 -9.09
N ARG A 326 -16.13 -35.98 -10.06
CA ARG A 326 -14.98 -36.86 -9.86
C ARG A 326 -13.84 -36.05 -9.25
N GLY A 327 -13.60 -36.22 -7.95
CA GLY A 327 -12.38 -35.84 -7.27
C GLY A 327 -11.64 -37.11 -6.83
N PRO A 328 -10.30 -37.19 -6.96
CA PRO A 328 -9.54 -38.31 -6.39
C PRO A 328 -9.82 -38.40 -4.88
N LEU A 329 -10.09 -39.61 -4.36
CA LEU A 329 -9.93 -39.83 -2.92
C LEU A 329 -8.42 -39.76 -2.64
N HIS A 330 -8.02 -38.72 -1.94
CA HIS A 330 -6.64 -38.48 -1.56
C HIS A 330 -6.23 -39.46 -0.47
N VAL A 331 -5.56 -40.54 -0.86
CA VAL A 331 -4.71 -41.32 0.05
C VAL A 331 -3.45 -40.50 0.26
N GLY A 332 -3.00 -40.31 1.49
CA GLY A 332 -1.84 -39.45 1.71
C GLY A 332 -0.94 -39.82 2.86
N GLU A 333 0.34 -39.50 2.67
CA GLU A 333 1.34 -39.55 3.72
C GLU A 333 1.32 -38.21 4.47
N THR A 334 1.06 -38.26 5.77
CA THR A 334 1.17 -37.10 6.65
C THR A 334 2.47 -37.19 7.44
N LYS A 335 3.37 -36.24 7.21
CA LYS A 335 4.56 -36.01 8.02
C LYS A 335 4.27 -34.86 8.99
N ILE A 336 4.41 -35.11 10.29
CA ILE A 336 4.23 -34.10 11.34
C ILE A 336 5.56 -33.91 12.05
N THR A 337 6.01 -32.67 12.14
CA THR A 337 7.23 -32.31 12.87
C THR A 337 6.87 -31.32 13.96
N PHE A 338 7.13 -31.70 15.21
CA PHE A 338 6.97 -30.85 16.39
C PHE A 338 8.32 -30.26 16.73
N ARG A 339 8.40 -28.93 16.90
CA ARG A 339 9.59 -28.22 17.35
C ARG A 339 9.27 -27.35 18.55
N GLY A 340 10.09 -27.44 19.59
CA GLY A 340 9.98 -26.62 20.80
C GLY A 340 11.02 -25.51 20.80
N TYR A 341 10.59 -24.30 21.14
CA TYR A 341 11.45 -23.12 21.22
C TYR A 341 11.17 -22.29 22.48
N THR A 342 12.18 -21.52 22.90
CA THR A 342 12.08 -20.54 23.99
C THR A 342 12.32 -19.14 23.45
N TRP A 343 11.26 -18.49 22.97
CA TRP A 343 11.35 -17.21 22.26
C TRP A 343 10.76 -16.06 23.05
N THR A 344 11.35 -14.89 22.86
CA THR A 344 10.77 -13.60 23.26
C THR A 344 9.76 -13.10 22.23
N ASN A 345 8.88 -12.18 22.61
CA ASN A 345 7.92 -11.57 21.68
C ASN A 345 8.61 -10.94 20.44
N GLU A 346 9.79 -10.34 20.60
CA GLU A 346 10.55 -9.78 19.48
C GLU A 346 11.05 -10.87 18.52
N GLN A 347 11.49 -12.02 19.04
CA GLN A 347 11.93 -13.15 18.22
C GLN A 347 10.76 -13.79 17.46
N ILE A 348 9.59 -13.90 18.10
CA ILE A 348 8.37 -14.39 17.46
C ILE A 348 7.99 -13.48 16.29
N GLU A 349 7.98 -12.16 16.50
CA GLU A 349 7.68 -11.19 15.42
C GLU A 349 8.73 -11.20 14.31
N ASN A 350 10.01 -11.42 14.65
CA ASN A 350 11.08 -11.57 13.66
C ASN A 350 10.92 -12.85 12.82
N TYR A 351 10.54 -13.97 13.44
CA TYR A 351 10.25 -15.21 12.71
C TYR A 351 9.06 -15.06 11.75
N LYS A 352 7.98 -14.39 12.19
CA LYS A 352 6.85 -14.05 11.32
C LYS A 352 7.29 -13.19 10.14
N LYS A 353 8.11 -12.16 10.39
CA LYS A 353 8.64 -11.30 9.33
C LYS A 353 9.61 -11.99 8.40
N LEU A 354 10.35 -12.99 8.86
CA LEU A 354 11.20 -13.82 8.01
C LEU A 354 10.33 -14.56 6.98
N ARG A 355 9.28 -15.23 7.45
CA ARG A 355 8.31 -15.93 6.58
C ARG A 355 7.53 -14.97 5.67
N GLU A 356 7.14 -13.81 6.18
CA GLU A 356 6.49 -12.78 5.36
C GLU A 356 7.44 -12.12 4.34
N GLN A 357 8.74 -11.95 4.62
CA GLN A 357 9.68 -11.29 3.69
C GLN A 357 9.98 -12.12 2.43
N GLU A 358 9.99 -13.45 2.55
CA GLU A 358 9.97 -14.36 1.40
C GLU A 358 8.73 -14.10 0.51
N ASP A 359 7.68 -13.53 1.11
CA ASP A 359 6.38 -13.18 0.55
C ASP A 359 6.15 -11.69 0.16
N PHE A 360 7.16 -10.79 0.10
CA PHE A 360 6.88 -9.36 -0.17
C PHE A 360 7.39 -8.72 -1.48
N GLU A 361 8.13 -9.41 -2.36
CA GLU A 361 8.79 -8.78 -3.52
C GLU A 361 7.88 -8.25 -4.66
N LEU A 362 6.61 -8.69 -4.80
CA LEU A 362 5.70 -8.26 -5.90
C LEU A 362 4.91 -7.00 -5.57
N ILE A 363 4.52 -6.83 -4.30
CA ILE A 363 3.81 -5.63 -3.84
C ILE A 363 4.69 -4.41 -4.09
N GLY A 364 6.00 -4.59 -3.94
CA GLY A 364 6.95 -3.53 -4.12
C GLY A 364 7.14 -3.00 -5.55
N VAL A 365 6.93 -3.83 -6.57
CA VAL A 365 7.11 -3.43 -7.98
C VAL A 365 5.95 -2.56 -8.44
N ILE A 366 4.72 -2.91 -8.02
CA ILE A 366 3.51 -2.16 -8.38
C ILE A 366 3.46 -0.83 -7.59
N ASP A 367 3.76 -0.90 -6.29
CA ASP A 367 3.85 0.28 -5.44
C ASP A 367 4.93 1.26 -5.92
N GLY A 368 6.07 0.76 -6.43
CA GLY A 368 7.15 1.61 -6.93
C GLY A 368 6.77 2.48 -8.14
N SER A 369 6.06 1.92 -9.11
CA SER A 369 5.65 2.65 -10.32
C SER A 369 4.59 3.73 -10.04
N LEU A 370 3.60 3.39 -9.20
CA LEU A 370 2.54 4.33 -8.80
C LEU A 370 3.08 5.39 -7.84
N LYS A 371 3.97 5.00 -6.93
CA LYS A 371 4.66 5.91 -6.02
C LYS A 371 5.56 6.88 -6.78
N ALA A 372 6.31 6.42 -7.78
CA ALA A 372 7.09 7.32 -8.62
C ALA A 372 6.21 8.35 -9.35
N ALA A 373 5.02 7.95 -9.81
CA ALA A 373 4.07 8.87 -10.44
C ALA A 373 3.46 9.88 -9.44
N MET A 374 3.17 9.44 -8.21
CA MET A 374 2.66 10.29 -7.13
C MET A 374 3.73 11.22 -6.54
N ASP A 375 4.96 10.74 -6.39
CA ASP A 375 6.11 11.53 -5.93
C ASP A 375 6.51 12.56 -6.99
N ALA A 376 6.37 12.25 -8.28
CA ALA A 376 6.56 13.22 -9.38
C ALA A 376 5.52 14.34 -9.37
N LEU A 377 4.31 14.07 -8.85
CA LEU A 377 3.28 15.09 -8.61
C LEU A 377 3.59 15.99 -7.39
N GLY A 378 4.41 15.49 -6.46
CA GLY A 378 5.17 16.25 -5.47
C GLY A 378 4.36 17.20 -4.57
N GLU A 379 4.99 18.33 -4.21
CA GLU A 379 4.46 19.33 -3.28
C GLU A 379 3.17 20.01 -3.77
N GLU A 380 2.99 20.13 -5.08
CA GLU A 380 1.79 20.75 -5.67
C GLU A 380 0.54 19.88 -5.49
N PHE A 381 0.69 18.55 -5.63
CA PHE A 381 -0.39 17.62 -5.34
C PHE A 381 -0.80 17.70 -3.87
N GLU A 382 0.16 17.71 -2.95
CA GLU A 382 -0.14 17.89 -1.53
C GLU A 382 -0.81 19.24 -1.23
N LYS A 383 -0.35 20.32 -1.88
CA LYS A 383 -0.92 21.67 -1.73
C LYS A 383 -2.40 21.68 -2.14
N TYR A 384 -2.72 21.24 -3.35
CA TYR A 384 -4.10 21.24 -3.84
C TYR A 384 -5.01 20.28 -3.08
N LEU A 385 -4.45 19.15 -2.62
CA LEU A 385 -5.20 18.19 -1.81
C LEU A 385 -5.53 18.77 -0.42
N LYS A 386 -4.59 19.52 0.21
CA LYS A 386 -4.84 20.28 1.44
C LYS A 386 -5.87 21.39 1.24
N GLU A 387 -5.76 22.16 0.16
CA GLU A 387 -6.73 23.22 -0.19
C GLU A 387 -8.13 22.67 -0.48
N SER A 388 -8.24 21.42 -0.96
CA SER A 388 -9.53 20.73 -1.14
C SER A 388 -10.19 20.28 0.16
N GLY A 389 -9.51 20.50 1.29
CA GLY A 389 -9.81 20.02 2.64
C GLY A 389 -10.64 20.94 3.54
N GLU A 390 -10.81 22.24 3.25
CA GLU A 390 -11.46 23.16 4.21
C GLU A 390 -12.85 23.66 3.78
N LYS A 391 -13.86 23.36 4.62
CA LYS A 391 -14.90 24.32 4.99
C LYS A 391 -14.34 25.13 6.15
N VAL A 392 -14.11 26.43 5.96
CA VAL A 392 -13.86 27.38 7.05
C VAL A 392 -15.20 27.79 7.66
N PRO A 393 -15.45 27.54 8.95
CA PRO A 393 -16.16 28.49 9.80
C PRO A 393 -15.15 29.12 10.76
N GLU A 394 -14.93 30.43 10.61
CA GLU A 394 -14.28 31.22 11.65
C GLU A 394 -15.13 31.16 12.94
N GLY A 395 -14.48 30.90 14.08
CA GLY A 395 -15.20 30.94 15.35
C GLY A 395 -14.49 30.39 16.60
N LYS A 396 -13.35 30.99 16.96
CA LYS A 396 -12.75 31.10 18.32
C LYS A 396 -12.28 29.84 19.06
N GLU A 397 -11.05 29.97 19.54
CA GLU A 397 -10.31 29.07 20.41
C GLU A 397 -11.03 28.73 21.73
N LYS A 398 -10.97 27.45 22.13
CA LYS A 398 -10.44 27.04 23.44
C LYS A 398 -10.06 25.55 23.44
N ILE A 399 -8.95 25.30 24.12
CA ILE A 399 -8.08 24.12 24.11
C ILE A 399 -8.73 22.90 24.79
N VAL A 400 -8.82 21.76 24.09
CA VAL A 400 -8.83 20.41 24.70
C VAL A 400 -8.08 19.43 23.79
N LYS A 401 -7.09 18.72 24.35
CA LYS A 401 -6.28 17.69 23.68
C LYS A 401 -7.10 16.45 23.33
N LYS A 402 -7.13 16.06 22.04
CA LYS A 402 -7.17 14.69 21.42
C LYS A 402 -7.80 14.78 20.01
N PRO A 403 -7.62 13.77 19.14
CA PRO A 403 -6.41 13.29 18.50
C PRO A 403 -6.28 13.86 17.06
N THR A 404 -5.10 13.67 16.48
CA THR A 404 -4.63 14.17 15.18
C THR A 404 -5.54 13.77 14.00
N LEU A 405 -6.35 14.72 13.49
CA LEU A 405 -7.20 14.58 12.30
C LEU A 405 -6.44 14.62 10.96
N PHE A 406 -5.13 14.85 10.97
CA PHE A 406 -4.24 14.78 9.80
C PHE A 406 -3.75 13.35 9.48
N THR A 407 -4.27 12.35 10.18
CA THR A 407 -3.92 10.95 10.02
C THR A 407 -4.36 10.29 8.70
N PRO A 408 -5.41 10.67 7.93
CA PRO A 408 -5.87 9.80 6.83
C PRO A 408 -5.02 9.80 5.53
N PHE A 409 -4.26 10.86 5.27
CA PHE A 409 -3.35 10.96 4.11
C PHE A 409 -1.91 10.61 4.51
N THR A 410 -1.48 11.03 5.70
CA THR A 410 -0.16 10.67 6.23
C THR A 410 -0.08 9.25 6.77
N SER A 411 -1.17 8.58 7.16
CA SER A 411 -1.14 7.16 7.58
C SER A 411 -1.08 6.20 6.41
N VAL A 412 -1.63 6.58 5.25
CA VAL A 412 -1.49 5.79 4.01
C VAL A 412 -0.08 5.98 3.44
N PHE A 413 0.46 7.21 3.47
CA PHE A 413 1.86 7.46 3.09
C PHE A 413 2.89 6.96 4.14
N LYS A 414 2.59 6.98 5.44
CA LYS A 414 3.40 6.31 6.47
C LYS A 414 3.28 4.79 6.41
N GLY A 415 2.11 4.24 6.08
CA GLY A 415 1.96 2.81 5.80
C GLY A 415 2.74 2.38 4.55
N PHE A 416 2.88 3.28 3.57
CA PHE A 416 3.80 3.14 2.43
C PHE A 416 5.28 3.27 2.82
N GLY A 417 5.60 4.10 3.82
CA GLY A 417 6.94 4.22 4.40
C GLY A 417 7.32 3.10 5.37
N GLU A 418 6.34 2.40 5.96
CA GLU A 418 6.56 1.23 6.82
C GLU A 418 6.85 -0.04 6.03
N LEU A 419 6.33 -0.15 4.79
CA LEU A 419 6.71 -1.23 3.87
C LEU A 419 8.05 -0.96 3.12
N PHE A 420 8.45 0.31 2.94
CA PHE A 420 9.61 0.68 2.10
C PHE A 420 10.70 1.51 2.80
N GLY A 421 10.62 1.67 4.11
CA GLY A 421 11.63 2.36 4.90
C GLY A 421 12.80 1.46 5.23
N VAL A 422 13.89 1.63 4.49
CA VAL A 422 15.27 1.36 4.93
C VAL A 422 15.41 1.80 6.38
N ARG A 423 15.24 0.84 7.31
CA ARG A 423 15.51 1.07 8.71
C ARG A 423 17.02 1.28 8.77
N LYS A 424 17.43 2.54 8.88
CA LYS A 424 18.81 2.91 9.21
C LYS A 424 19.26 1.93 10.29
N LEU A 425 20.23 1.09 9.94
CA LEU A 425 20.96 0.26 10.89
C LEU A 425 21.26 1.14 12.11
N PRO A 426 20.86 0.73 13.33
CA PRO A 426 21.26 1.48 14.50
C PRO A 426 22.79 1.54 14.46
N LYS A 427 23.31 2.77 14.53
CA LYS A 427 24.73 3.03 14.69
C LYS A 427 25.26 2.07 15.74
N LYS A 428 26.35 1.40 15.39
CA LYS A 428 27.11 0.44 16.20
C LYS A 428 27.46 1.07 17.55
N GLU A 429 26.53 1.04 18.50
CA GLU A 429 26.83 1.27 19.90
C GLU A 429 27.53 0.01 20.39
N LYS A 430 28.77 0.20 20.85
CA LYS A 430 29.56 -0.83 21.52
C LYS A 430 28.69 -1.49 22.60
N PRO A 431 28.69 -2.83 22.72
CA PRO A 431 27.84 -3.51 23.68
C PRO A 431 28.23 -3.07 25.09
N LYS A 432 27.40 -2.23 25.71
CA LYS A 432 27.40 -2.11 27.17
C LYS A 432 26.74 -3.39 27.67
N GLY A 433 27.55 -4.29 28.22
CA GLY A 433 27.10 -5.55 28.78
C GLY A 433 25.88 -5.33 29.68
N LYS A 434 24.84 -6.13 29.45
CA LYS A 434 23.65 -6.10 30.30
C LYS A 434 24.09 -6.43 31.74
N PRO A 435 23.49 -5.80 32.77
CA PRO A 435 23.83 -6.10 34.15
C PRO A 435 23.57 -7.59 34.41
N LYS A 436 24.55 -8.29 35.01
CA LYS A 436 24.56 -9.75 35.23
C LYS A 436 23.27 -10.31 35.84
N ASP A 437 22.54 -9.50 36.61
CA ASP A 437 21.26 -9.86 37.22
C ASP A 437 20.10 -10.01 36.23
N MET A 438 20.09 -9.26 35.12
CA MET A 438 19.08 -9.42 34.06
C MET A 438 19.36 -10.63 33.19
N GLU A 439 20.62 -10.94 32.89
CA GLU A 439 21.00 -12.16 32.16
C GLU A 439 20.71 -13.42 32.99
N PHE A 440 20.94 -13.38 34.30
CA PHE A 440 20.61 -14.49 35.20
C PHE A 440 19.10 -14.72 35.33
N LYS A 441 18.30 -13.65 35.40
CA LYS A 441 16.82 -13.74 35.39
C LYS A 441 16.31 -14.28 34.06
N LEU A 442 16.83 -13.78 32.94
CA LEU A 442 16.45 -14.28 31.61
C LEU A 442 16.84 -15.74 31.40
N GLY A 443 17.97 -16.18 31.97
CA GLY A 443 18.42 -17.57 31.96
C GLY A 443 17.47 -18.50 32.71
N LYS A 444 17.02 -18.11 33.92
CA LYS A 444 16.02 -18.87 34.68
C LYS A 444 14.63 -18.88 34.04
N GLU A 445 14.22 -17.77 33.42
CA GLU A 445 12.96 -17.72 32.66
C GLU A 445 13.03 -18.62 31.42
N ARG A 446 14.19 -18.70 30.76
CA ARG A 446 14.43 -19.63 29.64
C ARG A 446 14.38 -21.08 30.07
N GLU A 447 15.04 -21.45 31.16
CA GLU A 447 15.04 -22.83 31.68
C GLU A 447 13.61 -23.32 31.98
N LYS A 448 12.80 -22.50 32.67
CA LYS A 448 11.39 -22.82 32.92
C LYS A 448 10.55 -22.93 31.63
N ALA A 449 10.79 -22.04 30.67
CA ALA A 449 10.10 -22.11 29.38
C ALA A 449 10.55 -23.33 28.56
N GLU A 450 11.80 -23.75 28.73
CA GLU A 450 12.40 -24.91 28.08
C GLU A 450 11.78 -26.20 28.59
N ASP A 451 11.70 -26.36 29.91
CA ASP A 451 11.07 -27.52 30.55
C ASP A 451 9.60 -27.63 30.14
N MET A 452 8.85 -26.53 30.21
CA MET A 452 7.46 -26.50 29.78
C MET A 452 7.30 -26.83 28.29
N ALA A 453 8.20 -26.34 27.43
CA ALA A 453 8.18 -26.65 26.00
C ALA A 453 8.48 -28.14 25.74
N LYS A 454 9.45 -28.74 26.44
CA LYS A 454 9.79 -30.17 26.34
C LYS A 454 8.64 -31.04 26.81
N ASP A 455 8.06 -30.73 27.96
CA ASP A 455 6.94 -31.47 28.54
C ASP A 455 5.71 -31.41 27.64
N ALA A 456 5.35 -30.22 27.15
CA ALA A 456 4.25 -30.04 26.21
C ALA A 456 4.46 -30.82 24.90
N LEU A 457 5.68 -30.78 24.37
CA LEU A 457 6.03 -31.42 23.11
C LEU A 457 6.03 -32.95 23.23
N TYR A 458 6.57 -33.49 24.33
CA TYR A 458 6.51 -34.93 24.62
C TYR A 458 5.08 -35.39 24.91
N ALA A 459 4.31 -34.64 25.71
CA ALA A 459 2.92 -34.97 25.99
C ALA A 459 2.06 -34.98 24.72
N THR A 460 2.23 -33.99 23.85
CA THR A 460 1.55 -33.93 22.56
C THR A 460 1.92 -35.10 21.66
N TYR A 461 3.22 -35.40 21.54
CA TYR A 461 3.71 -36.54 20.75
C TYR A 461 3.17 -37.89 21.27
N LYS A 462 3.25 -38.12 22.58
CA LYS A 462 2.79 -39.36 23.23
C LYS A 462 1.28 -39.53 23.13
N SER A 463 0.51 -38.50 23.41
CA SER A 463 -0.95 -38.54 23.32
C SER A 463 -1.42 -38.72 21.89
N PHE A 464 -0.75 -38.08 20.91
CA PHE A 464 -1.03 -38.30 19.49
C PHE A 464 -0.81 -39.76 19.11
N LYS A 465 0.32 -40.34 19.53
CA LYS A 465 0.62 -41.76 19.31
C LYS A 465 -0.42 -42.69 19.90
N LYS A 466 -0.82 -42.44 21.15
CA LYS A 466 -1.81 -43.25 21.85
C LYS A 466 -3.19 -43.16 21.19
N ALA A 467 -3.62 -41.95 20.81
CA ALA A 467 -4.92 -41.73 20.15
C ALA A 467 -5.01 -42.41 18.79
N HIS A 468 -3.90 -42.44 18.03
CA HIS A 468 -3.84 -43.05 16.69
C HIS A 468 -3.37 -44.51 16.70
N ARG A 469 -3.32 -45.15 17.88
CA ARG A 469 -2.95 -46.56 18.07
C ARG A 469 -1.55 -46.92 17.55
N PHE A 470 -0.61 -45.97 17.55
CA PHE A 470 0.79 -46.30 17.28
C PHE A 470 1.37 -47.10 18.44
N LEU A 471 2.32 -47.99 18.13
CA LEU A 471 3.08 -48.74 19.14
C LEU A 471 3.72 -47.74 20.12
N THR A 472 3.32 -47.87 21.38
CA THR A 472 3.80 -47.08 22.52
C THR A 472 4.64 -48.02 23.36
N TRP A 473 5.95 -48.01 23.16
CA TRP A 473 6.91 -48.53 24.15
C TRP A 473 7.47 -47.36 24.96
#